data_AF-A0A4U5Q990-F1
#
_entry.id   AF-A0A4U5Q990-F1
#
_cell.length_a   1.000
_cell.length_b   1.000
_cell.length_c   1.000
_cell.angle_alpha   90.00
_cell.angle_beta   90.00
_cell.angle_gamma   90.00
#
_symmetry.space_group_name_H-M   'P 1'
#
loop_
_entity.id
_entity.type
_entity.pdbx_description
1 polymer ?
#
loop_
_entity_poly.entity_id
_entity_poly.type
_entity_poly.pdbx_seq_one_letter_code
_entity_poly.pdbx_strand_id
1 'polypeptide(L)'
;MEEFHNTAFPTISGDLMSDHFQFSDQDSLPKPDVEILTSSGLRIPAHTGILALASPVLENVIERPPKHRSSEKTIPILGVPCEAVSAFIQFLYSSRCSEEELEKYGIHLLALSHVYLVPQLKHRCSKAVGQRLTIDNVVDVLQLARLCDSPDLYLKCMRMLSSNFKAVEKTEGWKFMHENDPFLELEILQFIDEDESRKKRTRRHREEQRLYMELSEAMECLEHICTEGCTTVGPCDLEPSKKRDPCDKFSICEGLQLLIKHFAICKNRVNGKCTRCKRMWQLLRLHSSICDQTDSCRVPLCRQFKLKMQLEKKGVETLWRLLVKKVASARAMSSLSLPKRKREEPRETMHDHGEAETMRPYC
;
A
#
# COMPACT_ATOMS: atom_id res chain seq x y z
N MET A 1 41.25 26.17 -57.67
CA MET A 1 39.94 26.86 -57.77
C MET A 1 38.90 25.80 -57.57
N GLU A 2 38.34 25.74 -56.37
CA GLU A 2 36.93 25.46 -56.10
C GLU A 2 36.73 25.64 -54.59
N GLU A 3 35.70 26.41 -54.26
CA GLU A 3 35.52 27.14 -53.01
C GLU A 3 34.86 26.25 -51.94
N PHE A 4 35.44 26.24 -50.74
CA PHE A 4 34.79 25.69 -49.56
C PHE A 4 33.84 26.74 -48.99
N HIS A 5 32.53 26.48 -49.10
CA HIS A 5 31.52 27.26 -48.41
C HIS A 5 31.61 27.05 -46.90
N ASN A 6 32.08 28.09 -46.21
CA ASN A 6 31.96 28.28 -44.77
C ASN A 6 30.47 28.42 -44.39
N THR A 7 29.90 27.40 -43.74
CA THR A 7 28.66 27.56 -42.96
C THR A 7 29.03 27.88 -41.52
N ALA A 8 28.90 29.16 -41.16
CA ALA A 8 29.02 29.64 -39.79
C ALA A 8 27.90 29.03 -38.92
N PHE A 9 28.27 28.40 -37.81
CA PHE A 9 27.33 27.99 -36.77
C PHE A 9 26.96 29.22 -35.91
N PRO A 10 25.70 29.33 -35.44
CA PRO A 10 25.26 30.51 -34.72
C PRO A 10 25.90 30.55 -33.33
N THR A 11 26.65 31.63 -33.08
CA THR A 11 27.04 32.06 -31.73
C THR A 11 25.78 32.26 -30.92
N ILE A 12 25.59 31.44 -29.89
CA ILE A 12 24.53 31.64 -28.89
C ILE A 12 24.93 32.88 -28.10
N SER A 13 24.38 34.04 -28.48
CA SER A 13 24.52 35.31 -27.76
C SER A 13 24.04 35.14 -26.31
N GLY A 14 24.75 35.79 -25.39
CA GLY A 14 24.52 35.77 -23.94
C GLY A 14 23.22 36.42 -23.46
N ASP A 15 22.21 36.55 -24.31
CA ASP A 15 20.96 37.26 -24.01
C ASP A 15 19.83 36.34 -23.51
N LEU A 16 19.99 35.01 -23.52
CA LEU A 16 18.95 34.10 -23.01
C LEU A 16 18.97 33.89 -21.49
N MET A 17 19.95 34.44 -20.76
CA MET A 17 20.09 34.26 -19.31
C MET A 17 19.51 35.41 -18.48
N SER A 18 18.96 36.46 -19.10
CA SER A 18 18.60 37.70 -18.39
C SER A 18 17.11 37.88 -18.08
N ASP A 19 16.21 37.06 -18.63
CA ASP A 19 14.78 37.20 -18.35
C ASP A 19 14.37 36.34 -17.15
N HIS A 20 14.12 37.03 -16.02
CA HIS A 20 13.21 36.66 -14.91
C HIS A 20 13.75 36.75 -13.47
N PHE A 21 14.78 37.53 -13.21
CA PHE A 21 14.93 38.18 -11.90
C PHE A 21 14.43 39.63 -12.00
N GLN A 22 13.30 39.96 -11.37
CA GLN A 22 12.91 41.36 -11.16
C GLN A 22 13.85 41.98 -10.12
N PHE A 23 15.06 42.34 -10.54
CA PHE A 23 15.82 43.40 -9.91
C PHE A 23 15.39 44.72 -10.57
N SER A 24 14.96 45.67 -9.75
CA SER A 24 14.75 47.06 -10.14
C SER A 24 16.03 47.62 -10.79
N ASP A 25 15.85 48.29 -11.93
CA ASP A 25 16.86 48.87 -12.81
C ASP A 25 18.12 49.45 -12.11
N GLN A 26 19.23 48.68 -12.09
CA GLN A 26 20.63 49.17 -12.28
C GLN A 26 21.78 48.14 -12.08
N ASP A 27 21.55 46.86 -11.82
CA ASP A 27 22.66 45.89 -11.68
C ASP A 27 22.76 44.93 -12.88
N SER A 28 23.57 45.31 -13.88
CA SER A 28 24.13 44.32 -14.80
C SER A 28 24.96 43.34 -13.97
N LEU A 29 24.73 42.02 -14.10
CA LEU A 29 25.57 41.01 -13.46
C LEU A 29 27.06 41.35 -13.72
N PRO A 30 27.93 41.24 -12.70
CA PRO A 30 29.36 41.48 -12.87
C PRO A 30 29.90 40.59 -13.99
N LYS A 31 31.02 40.97 -14.62
CA LYS A 31 31.60 40.13 -15.67
C LYS A 31 31.88 38.72 -15.11
N PRO A 32 31.54 37.65 -15.86
CA PRO A 32 31.86 36.27 -15.47
C PRO A 32 33.34 36.12 -15.09
N ASP A 33 33.60 35.48 -13.96
CA ASP A 33 34.93 35.34 -13.33
C ASP A 33 35.42 33.89 -13.29
N VAL A 34 34.63 32.95 -13.82
CA VAL A 34 34.95 31.53 -13.95
C VAL A 34 34.29 30.93 -15.20
N GLU A 35 34.92 29.92 -15.79
CA GLU A 35 34.37 29.16 -16.92
C GLU A 35 34.11 27.69 -16.54
N ILE A 36 32.98 27.14 -16.97
CA ILE A 36 32.70 25.70 -16.88
C ILE A 36 33.14 25.03 -18.17
N LEU A 37 34.03 24.03 -18.06
CA LEU A 37 34.52 23.25 -19.20
C LEU A 37 33.74 21.95 -19.32
N THR A 38 33.06 21.76 -20.45
CA THR A 38 32.31 20.54 -20.77
C THR A 38 33.18 19.51 -21.52
N SER A 39 32.67 18.28 -21.66
CA SER A 39 33.36 17.22 -22.42
C SER A 39 33.60 17.51 -23.91
N SER A 40 32.82 18.40 -24.52
CA SER A 40 33.05 18.80 -25.93
C SER A 40 34.11 19.88 -26.10
N GLY A 41 34.61 20.45 -24.99
CA GLY A 41 35.45 21.64 -25.00
C GLY A 41 34.66 22.96 -24.97
N LEU A 42 33.31 22.92 -24.96
CA LEU A 42 32.50 24.12 -24.75
C LEU A 42 32.78 24.72 -23.37
N ARG A 43 33.01 26.04 -23.37
CA ARG A 43 33.24 26.88 -22.18
C ARG A 43 32.00 27.71 -21.90
N ILE A 44 31.40 27.52 -20.71
CA ILE A 44 30.22 28.25 -20.28
C ILE A 44 30.66 29.30 -19.25
N PRO A 45 30.53 30.61 -19.54
CA PRO A 45 30.87 31.65 -18.58
C PRO A 45 29.93 31.64 -17.38
N ALA A 46 30.47 31.79 -16.17
CA ALA A 46 29.70 31.78 -14.93
C ALA A 46 30.29 32.69 -13.83
N HIS A 47 29.58 32.80 -12.70
CA HIS A 47 29.95 33.63 -11.56
C HIS A 47 30.23 32.77 -10.34
N THR A 48 31.44 32.88 -9.78
CA THR A 48 31.87 32.09 -8.62
C THR A 48 30.93 32.24 -7.43
N GLY A 49 30.46 33.47 -7.14
CA GLY A 49 29.55 33.74 -6.03
C GLY A 49 28.21 33.01 -6.13
N ILE A 50 27.63 32.91 -7.33
CA ILE A 50 26.36 32.19 -7.57
C ILE A 50 26.59 30.68 -7.43
N LEU A 51 27.66 30.17 -8.04
CA LEU A 51 27.98 28.74 -7.99
C LEU A 51 28.29 28.26 -6.56
N ALA A 52 29.07 29.04 -5.81
CA ALA A 52 29.39 28.76 -4.41
C ALA A 52 28.13 28.77 -3.53
N LEU A 53 27.26 29.76 -3.70
CA LEU A 53 26.01 29.85 -2.95
C LEU A 53 25.07 28.67 -3.26
N ALA A 54 25.02 28.22 -4.51
CA ALA A 54 24.10 27.17 -4.95
C ALA A 54 24.60 25.74 -4.65
N SER A 55 25.92 25.55 -4.47
CA SER A 55 26.53 24.24 -4.25
C SER A 55 27.75 24.33 -3.32
N PRO A 56 27.73 23.65 -2.16
CA PRO A 56 28.89 23.60 -1.27
C PRO A 56 30.08 22.87 -1.93
N VAL A 57 29.82 21.98 -2.90
CA VAL A 57 30.89 21.31 -3.65
C VAL A 57 31.59 22.31 -4.57
N LEU A 58 30.83 23.17 -5.26
CA LEU A 58 31.41 24.22 -6.10
C LEU A 58 32.13 25.27 -5.26
N GLU A 59 31.59 25.67 -4.11
CA GLU A 59 32.27 26.55 -3.15
C GLU A 59 33.65 26.00 -2.79
N ASN A 60 33.72 24.75 -2.34
CA ASN A 60 34.98 24.07 -2.02
C ASN A 60 35.93 23.96 -3.23
N VAL A 61 35.41 23.79 -4.45
CA VAL A 61 36.22 23.76 -5.68
C VAL A 61 36.81 25.13 -5.99
N ILE A 62 36.05 26.20 -5.76
CA ILE A 62 36.43 27.59 -6.03
C ILE A 62 37.46 28.10 -5.00
N GLU A 63 37.32 27.72 -3.73
CA GLU A 63 38.23 28.12 -2.66
C GLU A 63 39.61 27.46 -2.73
N ARG A 64 39.73 26.33 -3.46
CA ARG A 64 41.01 25.65 -3.60
C ARG A 64 42.00 26.48 -4.41
N PRO A 65 43.26 26.62 -3.94
CA PRO A 65 44.27 27.36 -4.68
C PRO A 65 44.57 26.69 -6.03
N PRO A 66 44.78 27.48 -7.11
CA PRO A 66 45.08 26.93 -8.43
C PRO A 66 46.35 26.08 -8.39
N LYS A 67 46.32 24.88 -9.00
CA LYS A 67 47.51 24.03 -9.14
C LYS A 67 48.56 24.62 -10.10
N HIS A 68 48.15 25.53 -10.99
CA HIS A 68 49.00 26.18 -11.98
C HIS A 68 48.78 27.70 -11.96
N ARG A 69 49.80 28.48 -12.35
CA ARG A 69 49.76 29.95 -12.48
C ARG A 69 48.89 30.46 -13.65
N SER A 70 47.84 29.71 -14.03
CA SER A 70 46.86 30.15 -15.01
C SER A 70 46.06 31.31 -14.44
N SER A 71 45.92 32.39 -15.22
CA SER A 71 45.06 33.53 -14.90
C SER A 71 43.57 33.19 -15.05
N GLU A 72 43.22 32.10 -15.74
CA GLU A 72 41.85 31.70 -16.04
C GLU A 72 41.40 30.58 -15.09
N LYS A 73 40.34 30.82 -14.33
CA LYS A 73 39.71 29.83 -13.44
C LYS A 73 38.71 29.00 -14.24
N THR A 74 38.93 27.69 -14.31
CA THR A 74 38.05 26.77 -15.05
C THR A 74 37.63 25.61 -14.16
N ILE A 75 36.34 25.27 -14.16
CA ILE A 75 35.77 24.12 -13.45
C ILE A 75 35.34 23.06 -14.47
N PRO A 76 35.97 21.88 -14.50
CA PRO A 76 35.59 20.83 -15.44
C PRO A 76 34.34 20.06 -14.96
N ILE A 77 33.33 19.95 -15.83
CA ILE A 77 32.17 19.07 -15.68
C ILE A 77 32.14 18.14 -16.88
N LEU A 78 32.64 16.91 -16.69
CA LEU A 78 32.89 15.94 -17.75
C LEU A 78 32.01 14.70 -17.59
N GLY A 79 31.81 13.96 -18.69
CA GLY A 79 31.05 12.71 -18.70
C GLY A 79 29.54 12.87 -18.82
N VAL A 80 29.07 14.09 -19.09
CA VAL A 80 27.65 14.41 -19.29
C VAL A 80 27.46 15.25 -20.56
N PRO A 81 26.29 15.18 -21.23
CA PRO A 81 25.99 16.00 -22.40
C PRO A 81 26.10 17.50 -22.09
N CYS A 82 26.61 18.29 -23.04
CA CYS A 82 26.83 19.73 -22.85
C CYS A 82 25.55 20.46 -22.47
N GLU A 83 24.43 20.11 -23.10
CA GLU A 83 23.14 20.74 -22.79
C GLU A 83 22.59 20.35 -21.41
N ALA A 84 22.95 19.17 -20.89
CA ALA A 84 22.64 18.83 -19.50
C ALA A 84 23.46 19.70 -18.53
N VAL A 85 24.71 20.03 -18.87
CA VAL A 85 25.53 20.98 -18.11
C VAL A 85 24.92 22.38 -18.18
N SER A 86 24.54 22.84 -19.37
CA SER A 86 23.88 24.14 -19.56
C SER A 86 22.61 24.24 -18.70
N ALA A 87 21.73 23.25 -18.76
CA ALA A 87 20.51 23.18 -17.95
C ALA A 87 20.81 23.14 -16.43
N PHE A 88 21.85 22.40 -16.02
CA PHE A 88 22.30 22.38 -14.63
C PHE A 88 22.77 23.75 -14.16
N ILE A 89 23.64 24.42 -14.92
CA ILE A 89 24.12 25.76 -14.59
C ILE A 89 22.95 26.75 -14.57
N GLN A 90 22.05 26.72 -15.56
CA GLN A 90 20.86 27.57 -15.59
C GLN A 90 19.96 27.35 -14.35
N PHE A 91 19.84 26.12 -13.87
CA PHE A 91 19.13 25.84 -12.62
C PHE A 91 19.81 26.51 -11.42
N LEU A 92 21.16 26.51 -11.33
CA LEU A 92 21.86 27.17 -10.22
C LEU A 92 21.59 28.68 -10.16
N TYR A 93 21.35 29.32 -11.30
CA TYR A 93 21.01 30.74 -11.37
C TYR A 93 19.54 31.02 -11.05
N SER A 94 18.64 30.21 -11.61
CA SER A 94 17.21 30.53 -11.65
C SER A 94 16.36 29.72 -10.67
N SER A 95 16.89 28.63 -10.12
CA SER A 95 16.14 27.58 -9.41
C SER A 95 14.96 27.00 -10.23
N ARG A 96 14.99 27.17 -11.56
CA ARG A 96 13.98 26.68 -12.50
C ARG A 96 14.62 25.64 -13.41
N CYS A 97 13.83 24.62 -13.73
CA CYS A 97 14.15 23.60 -14.72
C CYS A 97 12.83 23.22 -15.39
N SER A 98 12.81 23.27 -16.71
CA SER A 98 11.64 22.99 -17.53
C SER A 98 11.36 21.48 -17.60
N GLU A 99 10.12 21.11 -17.88
CA GLU A 99 9.75 19.69 -18.07
C GLU A 99 10.45 19.07 -19.29
N GLU A 100 10.78 19.87 -20.32
CA GLU A 100 11.53 19.41 -21.50
C GLU A 100 12.99 19.07 -21.18
N GLU A 101 13.63 19.85 -20.30
CA GLU A 101 14.97 19.53 -19.82
C GLU A 101 14.97 18.29 -18.92
N LEU A 102 13.96 18.16 -18.05
CA LEU A 102 13.78 16.97 -17.21
C LEU A 102 13.51 15.72 -18.05
N GLU A 103 12.82 15.88 -19.18
CA GLU A 103 12.59 14.81 -20.15
C GLU A 103 13.88 14.32 -20.79
N LYS A 104 14.66 15.23 -21.37
CA LYS A 104 15.85 14.89 -22.15
C LYS A 104 17.03 14.52 -21.26
N TYR A 105 17.18 15.22 -20.14
CA TYR A 105 18.40 15.20 -19.33
C TYR A 105 18.16 14.76 -17.88
N GLY A 106 16.96 14.27 -17.52
CA GLY A 106 16.60 13.94 -16.14
C GLY A 106 17.61 13.04 -15.40
N ILE A 107 18.15 12.01 -16.07
CA ILE A 107 19.18 11.13 -15.47
C ILE A 107 20.51 11.85 -15.23
N HIS A 108 20.93 12.72 -16.15
CA HIS A 108 22.16 13.50 -16.07
C HIS A 108 22.04 14.57 -14.98
N LEU A 109 20.90 15.27 -14.94
CA LEU A 109 20.60 16.26 -13.92
C LEU A 109 20.47 15.63 -12.53
N LEU A 110 19.94 14.40 -12.42
CA LEU A 110 19.95 13.64 -11.17
C LEU A 110 21.39 13.35 -10.70
N ALA A 111 22.26 12.89 -11.59
CA ALA A 111 23.66 12.63 -11.25
C ALA A 111 24.39 13.93 -10.85
N LEU A 112 24.27 15.00 -11.65
CA LEU A 112 24.89 16.30 -11.36
C LEU A 112 24.39 16.89 -10.04
N SER A 113 23.09 16.88 -9.79
CA SER A 113 22.51 17.39 -8.54
C SER A 113 22.93 16.57 -7.32
N HIS A 114 23.21 15.28 -7.47
CA HIS A 114 23.81 14.49 -6.39
C HIS A 114 25.28 14.84 -6.18
N VAL A 115 26.10 14.80 -7.24
CA VAL A 115 27.55 15.06 -7.17
C VAL A 115 27.86 16.45 -6.64
N TYR A 116 27.11 17.47 -7.06
CA TYR A 116 27.27 18.85 -6.62
C TYR A 116 26.38 19.23 -5.43
N LEU A 117 25.72 18.27 -4.78
CA LEU A 117 24.89 18.49 -3.59
C LEU A 117 23.88 19.64 -3.75
N VAL A 118 22.98 19.49 -4.73
CA VAL A 118 21.87 20.43 -5.02
C VAL A 118 20.54 19.72 -4.75
N PRO A 119 20.05 19.66 -3.48
CA PRO A 119 18.96 18.77 -3.08
C PRO A 119 17.63 19.05 -3.77
N GLN A 120 17.32 20.32 -4.04
CA GLN A 120 16.07 20.72 -4.69
C GLN A 120 15.98 20.17 -6.13
N LEU A 121 17.08 20.25 -6.90
CA LEU A 121 17.16 19.67 -8.23
C LEU A 121 17.12 18.14 -8.16
N LYS A 122 17.87 17.54 -7.23
CA LYS A 122 17.89 16.08 -7.02
C LYS A 122 16.48 15.52 -6.79
N HIS A 123 15.70 16.18 -5.92
CA HIS A 123 14.32 15.79 -5.65
C HIS A 123 13.43 15.89 -6.91
N ARG A 124 13.51 17.01 -7.64
CA ARG A 124 12.76 17.20 -8.90
C ARG A 124 13.12 16.14 -9.94
N CYS A 125 14.40 15.91 -10.18
CA CYS A 125 14.87 14.93 -11.15
C CYS A 125 14.50 13.51 -10.75
N SER A 126 14.63 13.14 -9.47
CA SER A 126 14.22 11.81 -8.99
C SER A 126 12.72 11.55 -9.21
N LYS A 127 11.88 12.56 -8.99
CA LYS A 127 10.44 12.46 -9.27
C LYS A 127 10.17 12.30 -10.77
N ALA A 128 10.79 13.14 -11.61
CA ALA A 128 10.59 13.14 -13.06
C ALA A 128 11.08 11.84 -13.71
N VAL A 129 12.30 11.39 -13.37
CA VAL A 129 12.86 10.10 -13.81
C VAL A 129 11.96 8.96 -13.35
N GLY A 130 11.51 8.98 -12.09
CA GLY A 130 10.61 7.98 -11.56
C GLY A 130 9.25 7.93 -12.27
N GLN A 131 8.74 9.02 -12.81
CA GLN A 131 7.47 9.05 -13.58
C GLN A 131 7.62 8.42 -14.98
N ARG A 132 8.85 8.34 -15.50
CA ARG A 132 9.20 7.85 -16.84
C ARG A 132 9.86 6.47 -16.81
N LEU A 133 9.68 5.73 -15.70
CA LEU A 133 10.13 4.36 -15.59
C LEU A 133 9.39 3.47 -16.60
N THR A 134 10.15 2.66 -17.32
CA THR A 134 9.66 1.66 -18.26
C THR A 134 10.27 0.30 -17.91
N ILE A 135 9.71 -0.78 -18.47
CA ILE A 135 10.26 -2.13 -18.29
C ILE A 135 11.72 -2.18 -18.78
N ASP A 136 12.02 -1.48 -19.87
CA ASP A 136 13.34 -1.51 -20.50
C ASP A 136 14.40 -0.76 -19.68
N ASN A 137 14.06 0.36 -19.04
CA ASN A 137 15.02 1.22 -18.33
C ASN A 137 15.07 1.01 -16.80
N VAL A 138 14.17 0.20 -16.22
CA VAL A 138 14.02 0.11 -14.75
C VAL A 138 15.28 -0.36 -14.04
N VAL A 139 16.08 -1.23 -14.67
CA VAL A 139 17.32 -1.75 -14.09
C VAL A 139 18.41 -0.67 -14.06
N ASP A 140 18.56 0.07 -15.16
CA ASP A 140 19.54 1.16 -15.26
C ASP A 140 19.19 2.29 -14.27
N VAL A 141 17.90 2.63 -14.19
CA VAL A 141 17.42 3.66 -13.25
C VAL A 141 17.55 3.19 -11.80
N LEU A 142 17.37 1.90 -11.51
CA LEU A 142 17.62 1.33 -10.18
C LEU A 142 19.08 1.51 -9.78
N GLN A 143 20.02 1.20 -10.68
CA GLN A 143 21.45 1.42 -10.44
C GLN A 143 21.77 2.90 -10.24
N LEU A 144 21.22 3.79 -11.08
CA LEU A 144 21.37 5.23 -10.90
C LEU A 144 20.83 5.70 -9.53
N ALA A 145 19.69 5.17 -9.10
CA ALA A 145 19.10 5.51 -7.81
C ALA A 145 19.99 5.08 -6.63
N ARG A 146 20.68 3.93 -6.73
CA ARG A 146 21.69 3.51 -5.74
C ARG A 146 22.89 4.46 -5.75
N LEU A 147 23.45 4.74 -6.92
CA LEU A 147 24.62 5.62 -7.07
C LEU A 147 24.35 7.06 -6.63
N CYS A 148 23.11 7.51 -6.74
CA CYS A 148 22.70 8.86 -6.37
C CYS A 148 22.08 8.95 -4.98
N ASP A 149 22.07 7.90 -4.15
CA ASP A 149 21.39 7.86 -2.85
C ASP A 149 19.94 8.40 -2.92
N SER A 150 19.13 7.86 -3.82
CA SER A 150 17.71 8.25 -4.01
C SER A 150 16.77 7.11 -3.59
N PRO A 151 16.44 7.00 -2.28
CA PRO A 151 15.72 5.86 -1.73
C PRO A 151 14.28 5.73 -2.29
N ASP A 152 13.60 6.85 -2.53
CA ASP A 152 12.24 6.84 -3.08
C ASP A 152 12.23 6.32 -4.52
N LEU A 153 13.21 6.74 -5.33
CA LEU A 153 13.36 6.26 -6.70
C LEU A 153 13.75 4.79 -6.72
N TYR A 154 14.70 4.38 -5.87
CA TYR A 154 15.10 2.99 -5.70
C TYR A 154 13.89 2.10 -5.37
N LEU A 155 13.10 2.47 -4.36
CA LEU A 155 11.92 1.70 -3.95
C LEU A 155 10.86 1.64 -5.07
N LYS A 156 10.70 2.73 -5.82
CA LYS A 156 9.80 2.76 -6.98
C LYS A 156 10.24 1.79 -8.07
N CYS A 157 11.55 1.73 -8.36
CA CYS A 157 12.13 0.77 -9.30
C CYS A 157 11.92 -0.67 -8.82
N MET A 158 12.27 -0.98 -7.56
CA MET A 158 12.10 -2.31 -6.97
C MET A 158 10.65 -2.82 -7.05
N ARG A 159 9.67 -1.93 -6.80
CA ARG A 159 8.24 -2.27 -6.91
C ARG A 159 7.80 -2.55 -8.34
N MET A 160 8.22 -1.72 -9.30
CA MET A 160 7.91 -1.94 -10.71
C MET A 160 8.52 -3.24 -11.21
N LEU A 161 9.78 -3.47 -10.84
CA LEU A 161 10.53 -4.68 -11.16
C LEU A 161 9.82 -5.92 -10.59
N SER A 162 9.50 -5.94 -9.29
CA SER A 162 8.75 -7.05 -8.67
C SER A 162 7.42 -7.34 -9.39
N SER A 163 6.68 -6.29 -9.74
CA SER A 163 5.36 -6.43 -10.40
C SER A 163 5.44 -6.93 -11.83
N ASN A 164 6.58 -6.75 -12.51
CA ASN A 164 6.77 -7.05 -13.95
C ASN A 164 7.99 -7.94 -14.20
N PHE A 165 8.41 -8.73 -13.21
CA PHE A 165 9.71 -9.42 -13.23
C PHE A 165 9.93 -10.26 -14.49
N LYS A 166 8.91 -10.99 -14.94
CA LYS A 166 8.99 -11.83 -16.16
C LYS A 166 9.25 -11.06 -17.45
N ALA A 167 8.88 -9.78 -17.50
CA ALA A 167 9.18 -8.91 -18.63
C ALA A 167 10.59 -8.30 -18.46
N VAL A 168 10.93 -7.84 -17.26
CA VAL A 168 12.24 -7.26 -16.93
C VAL A 168 13.37 -8.29 -17.13
N GLU A 169 13.17 -9.55 -16.74
CA GLU A 169 14.12 -10.65 -16.91
C GLU A 169 14.61 -10.83 -18.37
N LYS A 170 13.85 -10.33 -19.35
CA LYS A 170 14.16 -10.43 -20.78
C LYS A 170 14.93 -9.23 -21.33
N THR A 171 14.98 -8.11 -20.59
CA THR A 171 15.60 -6.87 -21.06
C THR A 171 17.12 -7.00 -21.09
N GLU A 172 17.76 -6.16 -21.90
CA GLU A 172 19.23 -6.09 -21.95
C GLU A 172 19.81 -5.57 -20.63
N GLY A 173 19.16 -4.59 -20.00
CA GLY A 173 19.57 -4.07 -18.69
C GLY A 173 19.60 -5.15 -17.61
N TRP A 174 18.62 -6.06 -17.57
CA TRP A 174 18.64 -7.19 -16.65
C TRP A 174 19.80 -8.15 -16.92
N LYS A 175 20.00 -8.55 -18.19
CA LYS A 175 21.08 -9.47 -18.58
C LYS A 175 22.45 -8.90 -18.26
N PHE A 176 22.66 -7.62 -18.58
CA PHE A 176 23.90 -6.93 -18.26
C PHE A 176 24.14 -6.88 -16.74
N MET A 177 23.12 -6.53 -15.95
CA MET A 177 23.23 -6.50 -14.50
C MET A 177 23.48 -7.89 -13.90
N HIS A 178 22.84 -8.94 -14.41
CA HIS A 178 23.09 -10.33 -14.01
C HIS A 178 24.55 -10.75 -14.22
N GLU A 179 25.15 -10.39 -15.35
CA GLU A 179 26.53 -10.73 -15.68
C GLU A 179 27.57 -9.93 -14.87
N ASN A 180 27.24 -8.70 -14.46
CA ASN A 180 28.21 -7.75 -13.91
C ASN A 180 28.01 -7.40 -12.43
N ASP A 181 26.82 -7.63 -11.84
CA ASP A 181 26.51 -7.37 -10.43
C ASP A 181 25.61 -8.48 -9.83
N PRO A 182 26.17 -9.67 -9.53
CA PRO A 182 25.43 -10.78 -8.92
C PRO A 182 24.85 -10.46 -7.54
N PHE A 183 25.42 -9.48 -6.84
CA PHE A 183 24.92 -9.06 -5.52
C PHE A 183 23.62 -8.26 -5.65
N LEU A 184 23.54 -7.36 -6.64
CA LEU A 184 22.30 -6.65 -6.95
C LEU A 184 21.21 -7.61 -7.43
N GLU A 185 21.55 -8.61 -8.24
CA GLU A 185 20.58 -9.64 -8.62
C GLU A 185 20.02 -10.35 -7.38
N LEU A 186 20.88 -10.83 -6.49
CA LEU A 186 20.45 -11.50 -5.26
C LEU A 186 19.56 -10.60 -4.40
N GLU A 187 19.94 -9.33 -4.24
CA GLU A 187 19.17 -8.31 -3.53
C GLU A 187 17.75 -8.16 -4.13
N ILE A 188 17.66 -8.11 -5.46
CA ILE A 188 16.39 -8.02 -6.18
C ILE A 188 15.55 -9.28 -5.97
N LEU A 189 16.14 -10.47 -6.13
CA LEU A 189 15.43 -11.74 -5.99
C LEU A 189 14.90 -11.94 -4.56
N GLN A 190 15.69 -11.58 -3.53
CA GLN A 190 15.25 -11.60 -2.14
C GLN A 190 14.07 -10.66 -1.91
N PHE A 191 14.13 -9.44 -2.45
CA PHE A 191 13.02 -8.50 -2.36
C PHE A 191 11.75 -9.06 -3.01
N ILE A 192 11.85 -9.70 -4.17
CA ILE A 192 10.71 -10.32 -4.87
C ILE A 192 10.10 -11.45 -4.03
N ASP A 193 10.93 -12.36 -3.49
CA ASP A 193 10.44 -13.46 -2.65
C ASP A 193 9.74 -12.96 -1.38
N GLU A 194 10.31 -11.93 -0.73
CA GLU A 194 9.68 -11.30 0.42
C GLU A 194 8.34 -10.64 0.08
N ASP A 195 8.26 -9.92 -1.04
CA ASP A 195 7.04 -9.24 -1.50
C ASP A 195 5.93 -10.26 -1.82
N GLU A 196 6.27 -11.33 -2.54
CA GLU A 196 5.33 -12.43 -2.83
C GLU A 196 4.90 -13.17 -1.56
N SER A 197 5.82 -13.41 -0.63
CA SER A 197 5.52 -13.99 0.67
C SER A 197 4.56 -13.11 1.49
N ARG A 198 4.76 -11.79 1.48
CA ARG A 198 3.87 -10.81 2.14
C ARG A 198 2.49 -10.83 1.50
N LYS A 199 2.40 -10.73 0.17
CA LYS A 199 1.12 -10.81 -0.58
C LYS A 199 0.36 -12.09 -0.27
N LYS A 200 1.04 -13.24 -0.24
CA LYS A 200 0.46 -14.55 0.09
C LYS A 200 -0.07 -14.61 1.52
N ARG A 201 0.67 -14.07 2.51
CA ARG A 201 0.21 -13.97 3.91
C ARG A 201 -1.02 -13.08 4.02
N THR A 202 -1.02 -11.91 3.38
CA THR A 202 -2.16 -10.99 3.37
C THR A 202 -3.39 -11.60 2.71
N ARG A 203 -3.22 -12.30 1.58
CA ARG A 203 -4.32 -13.01 0.91
C ARG A 203 -4.93 -14.08 1.82
N ARG A 204 -4.10 -14.95 2.40
CA ARG A 204 -4.56 -15.98 3.36
C ARG A 204 -5.28 -15.36 4.54
N HIS A 205 -4.76 -14.28 5.10
CA HIS A 205 -5.39 -13.58 6.21
C HIS A 205 -6.76 -13.00 5.83
N ARG A 206 -6.89 -12.39 4.65
CA ARG A 206 -8.17 -11.87 4.15
C ARG A 206 -9.18 -12.99 3.88
N GLU A 207 -8.75 -14.11 3.30
CA GLU A 207 -9.58 -15.30 3.09
C GLU A 207 -10.07 -15.88 4.43
N GLU A 208 -9.17 -16.00 5.41
CA GLU A 208 -9.50 -16.46 6.77
C GLU A 208 -10.48 -15.50 7.46
N GLN A 209 -10.25 -14.19 7.38
CA GLN A 209 -11.13 -13.16 7.92
C GLN A 209 -12.53 -13.20 7.30
N ARG A 210 -12.64 -13.44 5.98
CA ARG A 210 -13.92 -13.58 5.30
C ARG A 210 -14.74 -14.74 5.88
N LEU A 211 -14.10 -15.89 6.13
CA LEU A 211 -14.78 -17.04 6.74
C LEU A 211 -15.31 -16.73 8.15
N TYR A 212 -14.54 -16.01 8.97
CA TYR A 212 -15.02 -15.61 10.30
C TYR A 212 -16.14 -14.58 10.23
N MET A 213 -16.13 -13.70 9.23
CA MET A 213 -17.20 -12.73 8.99
C MET A 213 -18.50 -13.45 8.60
N GLU A 214 -18.46 -14.40 7.66
CA GLU A 214 -19.61 -15.24 7.30
C GLU A 214 -20.16 -16.03 8.50
N LEU A 215 -19.28 -16.58 9.34
CA LEU A 215 -19.69 -17.23 10.59
C LEU A 215 -20.35 -16.25 11.56
N SER A 216 -19.81 -15.03 11.70
CA SER A 216 -20.41 -14.01 12.56
C SER A 216 -21.80 -13.58 12.08
N GLU A 217 -21.98 -13.42 10.77
CA GLU A 217 -23.28 -13.13 10.17
C GLU A 217 -24.27 -14.28 10.38
N ALA A 218 -23.82 -15.53 10.26
CA ALA A 218 -24.65 -16.68 10.56
C ALA A 218 -25.11 -16.72 12.03
N MET A 219 -24.28 -16.25 12.97
CA MET A 219 -24.66 -16.15 14.39
C MET A 219 -25.72 -15.05 14.62
N GLU A 220 -25.64 -13.93 13.91
CA GLU A 220 -26.67 -12.88 13.93
C GLU A 220 -27.98 -13.39 13.30
N CYS A 221 -27.91 -14.07 12.16
CA CYS A 221 -29.09 -14.66 11.53
C CYS A 221 -29.74 -15.72 12.43
N LEU A 222 -28.95 -16.53 13.13
CA LEU A 222 -29.45 -17.51 14.08
C LEU A 222 -30.18 -16.82 15.25
N GLU A 223 -29.61 -15.74 15.79
CA GLU A 223 -30.26 -14.92 16.82
C GLU A 223 -31.59 -14.36 16.30
N HIS A 224 -31.59 -13.69 15.13
CA HIS A 224 -32.78 -13.16 14.47
C HIS A 224 -33.89 -14.22 14.25
N ILE A 225 -33.55 -15.41 13.74
CA ILE A 225 -34.53 -16.49 13.53
C ILE A 225 -35.16 -16.92 14.87
N CYS A 226 -34.37 -16.99 15.94
CA CYS A 226 -34.86 -17.44 17.24
C CYS A 226 -35.58 -16.35 18.05
N THR A 227 -35.29 -15.06 17.81
CA THR A 227 -35.88 -13.94 18.54
C THR A 227 -37.10 -13.36 17.86
N GLU A 228 -36.96 -13.04 16.57
CA GLU A 228 -37.96 -12.38 15.75
C GLU A 228 -38.70 -13.40 14.90
N GLY A 229 -37.96 -14.38 14.36
CA GLY A 229 -38.43 -15.33 13.35
C GLY A 229 -38.10 -14.88 11.94
N CYS A 230 -38.01 -15.85 11.02
CA CYS A 230 -37.70 -15.59 9.63
C CYS A 230 -38.47 -16.56 8.73
N THR A 231 -39.21 -16.02 7.76
CA THR A 231 -40.02 -16.72 6.74
C THR A 231 -40.81 -17.94 7.22
N THR A 232 -40.16 -19.09 7.44
CA THR A 232 -40.78 -20.38 7.78
C THR A 232 -40.39 -20.97 9.13
N VAL A 233 -39.47 -20.35 9.87
CA VAL A 233 -39.05 -20.78 11.22
C VAL A 233 -39.09 -19.56 12.14
N GLY A 234 -39.67 -19.71 13.33
CA GLY A 234 -39.84 -18.60 14.27
C GLY A 234 -39.68 -19.02 15.73
N PRO A 235 -39.81 -18.05 16.66
CA PRO A 235 -39.77 -18.32 18.09
C PRO A 235 -40.87 -19.30 18.49
N CYS A 236 -40.58 -20.21 19.43
CA CYS A 236 -41.51 -21.25 19.86
C CYS A 236 -42.83 -20.70 20.44
N ASP A 237 -42.84 -19.43 20.86
CA ASP A 237 -43.93 -18.82 21.61
C ASP A 237 -44.86 -17.94 20.75
N LEU A 238 -44.65 -17.86 19.42
CA LEU A 238 -45.48 -17.05 18.51
C LEU A 238 -45.91 -17.82 17.26
N GLU A 239 -47.20 -17.75 16.94
CA GLU A 239 -47.78 -18.22 15.68
C GLU A 239 -47.10 -17.53 14.47
N PRO A 240 -46.89 -18.22 13.32
CA PRO A 240 -46.23 -17.63 12.16
C PRO A 240 -47.04 -16.45 11.58
N SER A 241 -46.60 -15.23 11.86
CA SER A 241 -47.15 -14.02 11.24
C SER A 241 -47.03 -14.09 9.71
N LYS A 242 -48.18 -14.00 9.02
CA LYS A 242 -48.35 -14.15 7.56
C LYS A 242 -47.85 -12.97 6.72
N LYS A 243 -47.28 -11.92 7.33
CA LYS A 243 -46.68 -10.79 6.60
C LYS A 243 -45.40 -10.36 7.32
N ARG A 244 -44.28 -10.83 6.81
CA ARG A 244 -42.95 -10.37 7.19
C ARG A 244 -42.29 -9.83 5.92
N ASP A 245 -41.64 -8.68 6.03
CA ASP A 245 -40.83 -8.14 4.95
C ASP A 245 -39.75 -9.14 4.52
N PRO A 246 -39.27 -9.09 3.26
CA PRO A 246 -38.19 -9.97 2.81
C PRO A 246 -36.98 -9.83 3.74
N CYS A 247 -36.46 -10.94 4.25
CA CYS A 247 -35.29 -10.91 5.12
C CYS A 247 -34.07 -10.36 4.35
N ASP A 248 -33.43 -9.32 4.89
CA ASP A 248 -32.25 -8.69 4.29
C ASP A 248 -31.09 -9.69 4.06
N LYS A 249 -30.98 -10.72 4.91
CA LYS A 249 -29.98 -11.80 4.81
C LYS A 249 -30.62 -13.14 4.40
N PHE A 250 -31.53 -13.13 3.43
CA PHE A 250 -32.35 -14.28 3.03
C PHE A 250 -31.53 -15.56 2.77
N SER A 251 -30.42 -15.49 2.03
CA SER A 251 -29.62 -16.68 1.66
C SER A 251 -29.02 -17.41 2.87
N ILE A 252 -28.52 -16.67 3.86
CA ILE A 252 -27.96 -17.23 5.10
C ILE A 252 -29.08 -17.78 5.98
N CYS A 253 -30.17 -17.00 6.13
CA CYS A 253 -31.34 -17.41 6.90
C CYS A 253 -31.99 -18.68 6.35
N GLU A 254 -32.16 -18.81 5.03
CA GLU A 254 -32.72 -20.00 4.40
C GLU A 254 -31.89 -21.26 4.73
N GLY A 255 -30.56 -21.18 4.62
CA GLY A 255 -29.67 -22.27 4.98
C GLY A 255 -29.79 -22.69 6.45
N LEU A 256 -29.88 -21.72 7.36
CA LEU A 256 -30.06 -21.98 8.80
C LEU A 256 -31.44 -22.57 9.09
N GLN A 257 -32.51 -22.08 8.45
CA GLN A 257 -33.85 -22.61 8.62
C GLN A 257 -33.94 -24.08 8.21
N LEU A 258 -33.29 -24.47 7.11
CA LEU A 258 -33.22 -25.87 6.69
C LEU A 258 -32.51 -26.75 7.73
N LEU A 259 -31.44 -26.24 8.35
CA LEU A 259 -30.75 -26.94 9.43
C LEU A 259 -31.64 -27.07 10.68
N ILE A 260 -32.35 -26.01 11.07
CA ILE A 260 -33.27 -26.01 12.22
C ILE A 260 -34.41 -27.02 12.00
N LYS A 261 -35.11 -26.95 10.86
CA LYS A 261 -36.18 -27.90 10.51
C LYS A 261 -35.71 -29.34 10.52
N HIS A 262 -34.53 -29.60 9.97
CA HIS A 262 -33.95 -30.94 10.02
C HIS A 262 -33.62 -31.37 11.47
N PHE A 263 -33.03 -30.48 12.26
CA PHE A 263 -32.62 -30.76 13.64
C PHE A 263 -33.81 -31.10 14.54
N ALA A 264 -34.96 -30.47 14.32
CA ALA A 264 -36.19 -30.73 15.03
C ALA A 264 -36.71 -32.16 14.89
N ILE A 265 -36.70 -32.67 13.65
CA ILE A 265 -37.34 -33.96 13.29
C ILE A 265 -36.36 -35.15 13.19
N CYS A 266 -35.04 -34.90 13.21
CA CYS A 266 -34.05 -35.95 12.97
C CYS A 266 -33.88 -36.90 14.17
N LYS A 267 -34.22 -38.18 13.95
CA LYS A 267 -34.06 -39.26 14.95
C LYS A 267 -32.59 -39.58 15.30
N ASN A 268 -31.65 -39.22 14.43
CA ASN A 268 -30.21 -39.48 14.60
C ASN A 268 -29.43 -38.29 15.18
N ARG A 269 -30.11 -37.28 15.74
CA ARG A 269 -29.49 -36.01 16.19
C ARG A 269 -28.56 -36.14 17.40
N VAL A 270 -28.80 -37.12 18.28
CA VAL A 270 -28.06 -37.30 19.55
C VAL A 270 -26.83 -38.19 19.37
N ASN A 271 -26.90 -39.17 18.46
CA ASN A 271 -25.87 -40.20 18.31
C ASN A 271 -24.68 -39.77 17.43
N GLY A 272 -24.62 -38.50 17.01
CA GLY A 272 -23.53 -37.97 16.17
C GLY A 272 -23.46 -38.52 14.74
N LYS A 273 -24.38 -39.42 14.34
CA LYS A 273 -24.41 -40.07 13.02
C LYS A 273 -24.87 -39.14 11.89
N CYS A 274 -25.59 -38.05 12.20
CA CYS A 274 -26.06 -37.10 11.19
C CYS A 274 -25.13 -35.88 11.06
N THR A 275 -24.57 -35.68 9.86
CA THR A 275 -23.67 -34.54 9.56
C THR A 275 -24.37 -33.19 9.65
N ARG A 276 -25.66 -33.09 9.25
CA ARG A 276 -26.46 -31.86 9.36
C ARG A 276 -26.72 -31.49 10.83
N CYS A 277 -27.11 -32.45 11.66
CA CYS A 277 -27.27 -32.21 13.10
C CYS A 277 -25.95 -31.86 13.78
N LYS A 278 -24.84 -32.48 13.36
CA LYS A 278 -23.50 -32.14 13.87
C LYS A 278 -23.14 -30.67 13.59
N ARG A 279 -23.44 -30.16 12.39
CA ARG A 279 -23.26 -28.73 12.05
C ARG A 279 -24.15 -27.83 12.90
N MET A 280 -25.42 -28.17 13.07
CA MET A 280 -26.34 -27.40 13.92
C MET A 280 -25.86 -27.33 15.37
N TRP A 281 -25.43 -28.47 15.94
CA TRP A 281 -24.82 -28.51 17.28
C TRP A 281 -23.59 -27.61 17.41
N GLN A 282 -22.73 -27.56 16.38
CA GLN A 282 -21.56 -26.68 16.35
C GLN A 282 -21.95 -25.20 16.31
N LEU A 283 -22.97 -24.82 15.54
CA LEU A 283 -23.46 -23.45 15.49
C LEU A 283 -24.06 -22.99 16.83
N LEU A 284 -24.86 -23.85 17.48
CA LEU A 284 -25.43 -23.55 18.80
C LEU A 284 -24.34 -23.43 19.87
N ARG A 285 -23.33 -24.30 19.84
CA ARG A 285 -22.16 -24.21 20.72
C ARG A 285 -21.34 -22.93 20.44
N LEU A 286 -21.20 -22.53 19.17
CA LEU A 286 -20.48 -21.29 18.83
C LEU A 286 -21.24 -20.08 19.35
N HIS A 287 -22.55 -20.01 19.10
CA HIS A 287 -23.42 -18.95 19.61
C HIS A 287 -23.31 -18.83 21.13
N SER A 288 -23.44 -19.94 21.86
CA SER A 288 -23.35 -19.92 23.33
C SER A 288 -22.01 -19.40 23.85
N SER A 289 -20.93 -19.57 23.06
CA SER A 289 -19.57 -19.13 23.40
C SER A 289 -19.32 -17.65 23.14
N ILE A 290 -20.10 -17.01 22.26
CA ILE A 290 -19.97 -15.58 21.90
C ILE A 290 -21.14 -14.72 22.40
N CYS A 291 -22.19 -15.36 22.93
CA CYS A 291 -23.40 -14.69 23.39
C CYS A 291 -23.17 -14.12 24.79
N ASP A 292 -23.49 -12.84 24.99
CA ASP A 292 -23.39 -12.18 26.29
C ASP A 292 -24.67 -12.30 27.14
N GLN A 293 -25.80 -12.68 26.54
CA GLN A 293 -27.09 -12.83 27.25
C GLN A 293 -27.09 -14.12 28.09
N THR A 294 -27.23 -14.02 29.41
CA THR A 294 -27.15 -15.18 30.33
C THR A 294 -28.44 -15.99 30.39
N ASP A 295 -29.58 -15.33 30.59
CA ASP A 295 -30.87 -16.00 30.84
C ASP A 295 -31.99 -15.58 29.89
N SER A 296 -31.81 -14.47 29.17
CA SER A 296 -32.78 -13.94 28.19
C SER A 296 -32.56 -14.43 26.75
N CYS A 297 -31.50 -15.21 26.50
CA CYS A 297 -31.16 -15.67 25.17
C CYS A 297 -32.20 -16.67 24.64
N ARG A 298 -32.83 -16.36 23.50
CA ARG A 298 -33.84 -17.21 22.86
C ARG A 298 -33.26 -18.32 21.98
N VAL A 299 -31.94 -18.36 21.77
CA VAL A 299 -31.31 -19.40 20.94
C VAL A 299 -31.31 -20.74 21.70
N PRO A 300 -31.83 -21.83 21.09
CA PRO A 300 -31.92 -23.14 21.74
C PRO A 300 -30.58 -23.62 22.29
N LEU A 301 -30.60 -24.31 23.44
CA LEU A 301 -29.41 -24.94 24.04
C LEU A 301 -28.29 -23.96 24.46
N CYS A 302 -28.46 -22.64 24.28
CA CYS A 302 -27.44 -21.64 24.63
C CYS A 302 -27.06 -21.73 26.12
N ARG A 303 -28.05 -21.71 27.02
CA ARG A 303 -27.85 -21.85 28.48
C ARG A 303 -27.17 -23.16 28.86
N GLN A 304 -27.61 -24.27 28.27
CA GLN A 304 -27.07 -25.60 28.56
C GLN A 304 -25.58 -25.70 28.20
N PHE A 305 -25.19 -25.14 27.04
CA PHE A 305 -23.80 -25.11 26.63
C PHE A 305 -22.93 -24.20 27.50
N LYS A 306 -23.44 -23.04 27.93
CA LYS A 306 -22.71 -22.14 28.85
C LYS A 306 -22.40 -22.84 30.18
N LEU A 307 -23.39 -23.53 30.76
CA LEU A 307 -23.21 -24.30 31.99
C LEU A 307 -22.18 -25.43 31.81
N LYS A 308 -22.25 -26.16 30.70
CA LYS A 308 -21.31 -27.25 30.40
C LYS A 308 -19.87 -26.76 30.24
N MET A 309 -19.67 -25.61 29.59
CA MET A 309 -18.33 -25.00 29.42
C MET A 309 -17.70 -24.55 30.74
N GLN A 310 -18.50 -24.07 31.71
CA GLN A 310 -17.97 -23.70 33.02
C GLN A 310 -17.42 -24.91 33.80
N LEU A 311 -17.95 -26.10 33.52
CA LEU A 311 -17.57 -27.36 34.16
C LEU A 311 -16.38 -28.06 33.47
N GLU A 312 -16.28 -27.99 32.15
CA GLU A 312 -15.29 -28.74 31.36
C GLU A 312 -13.98 -27.96 31.11
N LYS A 313 -13.15 -27.74 32.14
CA LYS A 313 -11.78 -27.20 31.97
C LYS A 313 -10.80 -28.30 31.50
N LYS A 314 -10.66 -28.62 30.19
CA LYS A 314 -9.42 -29.28 29.68
C LYS A 314 -9.24 -29.35 28.14
N GLY A 315 -8.05 -28.95 27.69
CA GLY A 315 -7.28 -29.56 26.59
C GLY A 315 -7.65 -29.20 25.15
N VAL A 316 -8.80 -29.70 24.66
CA VAL A 316 -9.26 -29.52 23.25
C VAL A 316 -9.81 -28.09 23.00
N GLU A 317 -9.86 -27.29 24.06
CA GLU A 317 -10.37 -25.92 24.05
C GLU A 317 -9.51 -24.92 23.27
N THR A 318 -8.22 -25.15 23.03
CA THR A 318 -7.34 -24.10 22.51
C THR A 318 -7.74 -23.63 21.10
N LEU A 319 -7.99 -24.58 20.19
CA LEU A 319 -8.46 -24.27 18.83
C LEU A 319 -9.89 -23.71 18.83
N TRP A 320 -10.79 -24.27 19.64
CA TRP A 320 -12.17 -23.77 19.76
C TRP A 320 -12.20 -22.35 20.32
N ARG A 321 -11.40 -22.07 21.35
CA ARG A 321 -11.26 -20.75 21.98
C ARG A 321 -10.67 -19.74 20.99
N LEU A 322 -9.73 -20.17 20.15
CA LEU A 322 -9.20 -19.33 19.07
C LEU A 322 -10.30 -19.00 18.05
N LEU A 323 -11.08 -19.99 17.60
CA LEU A 323 -12.22 -19.79 16.70
C LEU A 323 -13.23 -18.79 17.29
N VAL A 324 -13.64 -19.00 18.54
CA VAL A 324 -14.57 -18.12 19.28
C VAL A 324 -14.02 -16.69 19.31
N LYS A 325 -12.75 -16.51 19.66
CA LYS A 325 -12.10 -15.18 19.66
C LYS A 325 -12.13 -14.53 18.28
N LYS A 326 -11.78 -15.27 17.22
CA LYS A 326 -11.73 -14.75 15.85
C LYS A 326 -13.12 -14.33 15.33
N VAL A 327 -14.14 -15.15 15.58
CA VAL A 327 -15.54 -14.86 15.22
C VAL A 327 -16.08 -13.67 16.01
N ALA A 328 -15.79 -13.59 17.32
CA ALA A 328 -16.17 -12.45 18.14
C ALA A 328 -15.52 -11.14 17.67
N SER A 329 -14.22 -11.17 17.32
CA SER A 329 -13.54 -10.03 16.71
C SER A 329 -14.16 -9.63 15.37
N ALA A 330 -14.50 -10.59 14.51
CA ALA A 330 -15.18 -10.32 13.23
C ALA A 330 -16.55 -9.63 13.46
N ARG A 331 -17.35 -10.14 14.41
CA ARG A 331 -18.64 -9.55 14.81
C ARG A 331 -18.46 -8.09 15.27
N ALA A 332 -17.46 -7.83 16.12
CA ALA A 332 -17.19 -6.49 16.61
C ALA A 332 -16.81 -5.51 15.47
N MET A 333 -16.01 -5.95 14.50
CA MET A 333 -15.64 -5.13 13.34
C MET A 333 -16.85 -4.80 12.45
N SER A 334 -17.75 -5.77 12.23
CA SER A 334 -18.99 -5.56 11.47
C SER A 334 -19.91 -4.54 12.16
N SER A 335 -20.05 -4.62 13.48
CA SER A 335 -20.86 -3.66 14.25
C SER A 335 -20.32 -2.23 14.23
N LEU A 336 -19.00 -2.05 14.10
CA LEU A 336 -18.37 -0.73 13.97
C LEU A 336 -18.59 -0.10 12.59
N SER A 337 -18.88 -0.92 11.57
CA SER A 337 -19.14 -0.47 10.20
C SER A 337 -20.58 0.01 9.95
N LEU A 338 -21.49 -0.20 10.91
CA LEU A 338 -22.88 0.27 10.83
C LEU A 338 -23.00 1.73 11.30
N PRO A 339 -23.71 2.61 10.57
CA PRO A 339 -24.10 3.92 11.10
C PRO A 339 -25.01 3.71 12.32
N LYS A 340 -24.64 4.29 13.47
CA LYS A 340 -25.41 4.26 14.72
C LYS A 340 -26.90 4.57 14.46
N ARG A 341 -27.78 3.56 14.49
CA ARG A 341 -29.22 3.75 14.66
C ARG A 341 -29.62 3.45 16.10
N LYS A 342 -30.52 4.30 16.59
CA LYS A 342 -31.01 4.49 17.96
C LYS A 342 -31.23 3.19 18.73
N ARG A 343 -30.64 3.15 19.93
CA ARG A 343 -31.02 2.26 21.04
C ARG A 343 -32.41 2.69 21.52
N GLU A 344 -33.43 1.87 21.29
CA GLU A 344 -34.69 1.96 22.03
C GLU A 344 -34.55 1.16 23.33
N GLU A 345 -35.00 1.75 24.43
CA GLU A 345 -34.92 1.18 25.78
C GLU A 345 -36.05 0.14 26.01
N PRO A 346 -35.80 -0.94 26.78
CA PRO A 346 -36.82 -1.93 27.08
C PRO A 346 -37.82 -1.42 28.13
N ARG A 347 -39.12 -1.59 27.87
CA ARG A 347 -40.17 -1.49 28.89
C ARG A 347 -40.17 -2.75 29.75
N GLU A 348 -40.13 -2.56 31.06
CA GLU A 348 -40.25 -3.59 32.08
C GLU A 348 -41.69 -4.11 32.19
N THR A 349 -41.85 -5.42 32.32
CA THR A 349 -43.03 -6.03 32.97
C THR A 349 -42.59 -7.24 33.79
N MET A 350 -43.10 -7.31 35.02
CA MET A 350 -42.76 -8.25 36.10
C MET A 350 -43.66 -9.50 36.14
N HIS A 351 -43.14 -10.55 36.80
CA HIS A 351 -43.77 -11.76 37.40
C HIS A 351 -44.22 -12.87 36.42
N ASP A 352 -44.18 -14.18 36.71
CA ASP A 352 -44.09 -14.96 37.96
C ASP A 352 -43.44 -16.35 37.70
N HIS A 353 -43.04 -17.05 38.77
CA HIS A 353 -42.36 -18.35 38.82
C HIS A 353 -43.25 -19.56 38.44
N GLY A 354 -42.62 -20.59 37.86
CA GLY A 354 -43.16 -21.95 37.74
C GLY A 354 -42.10 -22.94 37.26
N GLU A 355 -41.73 -23.89 38.13
CA GLU A 355 -40.81 -25.00 37.83
C GLU A 355 -41.50 -26.15 37.04
N ALA A 356 -40.64 -26.99 36.45
CA ALA A 356 -40.83 -28.37 36.01
C ALA A 356 -40.99 -28.67 34.49
N GLU A 357 -40.04 -29.51 34.05
CA GLU A 357 -40.21 -30.72 33.22
C GLU A 357 -40.26 -30.68 31.69
N THR A 358 -39.35 -31.50 31.14
CA THR A 358 -39.44 -32.31 29.91
C THR A 358 -39.68 -31.57 28.59
N MET A 359 -38.67 -31.62 27.73
CA MET A 359 -38.79 -31.30 26.30
C MET A 359 -39.92 -32.13 25.66
N ARG A 360 -41.07 -31.51 25.41
CA ARG A 360 -42.05 -32.01 24.44
C ARG A 360 -41.55 -31.77 23.01
N PRO A 361 -41.88 -32.65 22.06
CA PRO A 361 -41.35 -32.59 20.71
C PRO A 361 -42.32 -31.82 19.81
N TYR A 362 -42.25 -30.49 19.79
CA TYR A 362 -42.77 -29.71 18.65
C TYR A 362 -41.96 -28.43 18.47
N CYS A 363 -41.14 -28.45 17.42
CA CYS A 363 -41.05 -27.47 16.33
C CYS A 363 -39.78 -27.76 15.54
#